data_AF-A0A6N8Z747-F1
#
_entry.id   AF-A0A6N8Z747-F1
#
_cell.length_a   1.000
_cell.length_b   1.000
_cell.length_c   1.000
_cell.angle_alpha   90.00
_cell.angle_beta   90.00
_cell.angle_gamma   90.00
#
_symmetry.space_group_name_H-M   'P 1'
#
loop_
_entity.id
_entity.type
_entity.pdbx_description
1 polymer ?
#
loop_
_entity_poly.entity_id
_entity_poly.type
_entity_poly.pdbx_seq_one_letter_code
_entity_poly.pdbx_strand_id
1 'polypeptide(L)'
;MSTVSVNPRLEGLEYRVSLDRLAELNRSAAPLLMARLTSACPSYGKPAAEADDPVALLAEIRANCADDPDYIRQSMPLQEIVFRTLLLADDQTLTLRELHYELTERWSSPIRPITVTVSGLARILDSDVFYGFESVALPEPEVVEPDAPMLLAGGDESDDLMRDIMSALEEDEDDYDEEDEDDPYEDDEDEEDDD
;
A
#
# COMPACT_ATOMS: atom_id res chain seq x y z
N MET A 1 6.20 5.46 23.90
CA MET A 1 6.05 5.61 22.44
C MET A 1 5.33 4.37 21.89
N SER A 2 4.04 4.47 21.57
CA SER A 2 3.26 3.34 21.04
C SER A 2 3.66 3.07 19.59
N THR A 3 4.28 1.92 19.33
CA THR A 3 4.53 1.47 17.97
C THR A 3 3.20 1.14 17.30
N VAL A 4 2.82 1.92 16.30
CA VAL A 4 1.71 1.59 15.42
C VAL A 4 2.12 0.31 14.69
N SER A 5 1.56 -0.82 15.12
CA SER A 5 1.75 -2.10 14.45
C SER A 5 1.10 -2.01 13.08
N VAL A 6 1.91 -1.73 12.05
CA VAL A 6 1.47 -1.80 10.66
C VAL A 6 1.19 -3.26 10.37
N ASN A 7 -0.03 -3.56 9.93
CA ASN A 7 -0.46 -4.93 9.67
C ASN A 7 0.37 -5.49 8.49
N PRO A 8 1.24 -6.49 8.71
CA PRO A 8 2.22 -6.93 7.70
C PRO A 8 1.57 -7.48 6.43
N ARG A 9 0.30 -7.92 6.52
CA ARG A 9 -0.50 -8.35 5.36
C ARG A 9 -0.80 -7.22 4.36
N LEU A 10 -0.64 -5.96 4.76
CA LEU A 10 -0.96 -4.80 3.92
C LEU A 10 0.28 -4.18 3.28
N GLU A 11 1.49 -4.57 3.67
CA GLU A 11 2.71 -3.90 3.24
C GLU A 11 3.14 -4.23 1.80
N GLY A 12 2.63 -5.33 1.23
CA GLY A 12 2.85 -5.71 -0.16
C GLY A 12 1.56 -5.95 -0.95
N LEU A 13 0.44 -5.40 -0.49
CA LEU A 13 -0.84 -5.57 -1.17
C LEU A 13 -0.93 -4.59 -2.33
N GLU A 14 -1.03 -5.09 -3.54
CA GLU A 14 -1.21 -4.29 -4.75
C GLU A 14 -2.67 -4.32 -5.19
N TYR A 15 -3.09 -3.29 -5.91
CA TYR A 15 -4.42 -3.20 -6.48
C TYR A 15 -4.33 -2.87 -7.96
N ARG A 16 -5.26 -3.44 -8.74
CA ARG A 16 -5.46 -3.14 -10.15
C ARG A 16 -6.94 -3.01 -10.49
N VAL A 17 -7.22 -2.46 -11.67
CA VAL A 17 -8.54 -2.54 -12.31
C VAL A 17 -8.58 -3.81 -13.16
N SER A 18 -9.46 -4.76 -12.81
CA SER A 18 -9.53 -6.06 -13.46
C SER A 18 -10.76 -6.18 -14.35
N LEU A 19 -10.54 -6.47 -15.64
CA LEU A 19 -11.61 -6.68 -16.62
C LEU A 19 -12.40 -7.95 -16.31
N ASP A 20 -11.72 -9.00 -15.82
CA ASP A 20 -12.35 -10.24 -15.40
C ASP A 20 -13.24 -10.01 -14.17
N ARG A 21 -12.75 -9.25 -13.20
CA ARG A 21 -13.55 -8.87 -12.02
C ARG A 21 -14.78 -8.05 -12.40
N LEU A 22 -14.67 -7.14 -13.37
CA LEU A 22 -15.83 -6.42 -13.90
C LEU A 22 -16.86 -7.38 -14.52
N ALA A 23 -16.40 -8.40 -15.25
CA ALA A 23 -17.28 -9.41 -15.82
C ALA A 23 -18.00 -10.22 -14.74
N GLU A 24 -17.31 -10.62 -13.66
CA GLU A 24 -17.92 -11.29 -12.49
C GLU A 24 -19.01 -10.42 -11.83
N LEU A 25 -18.80 -9.11 -11.78
CA LEU A 25 -19.76 -8.13 -11.27
C LEU A 25 -20.92 -7.86 -12.26
N ASN A 26 -20.99 -8.60 -13.38
CA ASN A 26 -21.93 -8.38 -14.48
C ASN A 26 -21.87 -6.94 -15.04
N ARG A 27 -20.66 -6.39 -15.12
CA ARG A 27 -20.38 -5.05 -15.64
C ARG A 27 -19.60 -5.16 -16.95
N SER A 28 -19.99 -4.31 -17.91
CA SER A 28 -19.21 -4.14 -19.13
C SER A 28 -18.13 -3.09 -18.90
N ALA A 29 -16.87 -3.44 -19.17
CA ALA A 29 -15.74 -2.55 -18.99
C ALA A 29 -15.71 -1.40 -20.01
N ALA A 30 -16.09 -1.65 -21.27
CA ALA A 30 -15.94 -0.65 -22.32
C ALA A 30 -16.76 0.63 -22.06
N PRO A 31 -18.05 0.58 -21.70
CA PRO A 31 -18.81 1.78 -21.34
C PRO A 31 -18.26 2.50 -20.11
N LEU A 32 -17.70 1.75 -19.14
CA LEU A 32 -17.09 2.31 -17.94
C LEU A 32 -15.84 3.14 -18.30
N LEU A 33 -14.97 2.60 -19.14
CA LEU A 33 -13.75 3.26 -19.61
C LEU A 33 -14.05 4.44 -20.55
N MET A 34 -15.01 4.27 -21.48
CA MET A 34 -15.44 5.34 -22.38
C MET A 34 -15.94 6.58 -21.62
N ALA A 35 -16.62 6.37 -20.48
CA ALA A 35 -17.09 7.46 -19.63
C ALA A 35 -15.96 8.22 -18.91
N ARG A 36 -14.69 7.81 -19.08
CA ARG A 36 -13.50 8.47 -18.53
C ARG A 36 -12.61 9.05 -19.61
N LEU A 37 -12.87 8.82 -20.88
CA LEU A 37 -12.15 9.49 -21.95
C LEU A 37 -12.33 11.01 -21.84
N THR A 38 -11.26 11.75 -22.15
CA THR A 38 -11.27 13.21 -22.23
C THR A 38 -11.36 13.64 -23.69
N SER A 39 -11.56 14.92 -23.97
CA SER A 39 -11.57 15.43 -25.35
C SER A 39 -10.25 15.24 -26.11
N ALA A 40 -9.16 14.89 -25.41
CA ALA A 40 -7.88 14.53 -26.03
C ALA A 40 -7.88 13.11 -26.63
N CYS A 41 -8.79 12.25 -26.18
CA CYS A 41 -8.90 10.86 -26.59
C CYS A 41 -9.60 10.71 -27.96
N PRO A 42 -9.02 10.00 -28.93
CA PRO A 42 -9.66 9.71 -30.24
C PRO A 42 -11.07 9.10 -30.16
N SER A 43 -11.35 8.31 -29.13
CA SER A 43 -12.60 7.60 -28.92
C SER A 43 -13.63 8.40 -28.11
N TYR A 44 -13.28 9.62 -27.71
CA TYR A 44 -14.17 10.51 -26.99
C TYR A 44 -15.42 10.85 -27.81
N GLY A 45 -16.59 10.69 -27.18
CA GLY A 45 -17.89 11.01 -27.80
C GLY A 45 -18.41 9.99 -28.81
N LYS A 46 -17.68 8.89 -29.07
CA LYS A 46 -18.22 7.75 -29.84
C LYS A 46 -19.40 7.11 -29.08
N PRO A 47 -20.41 6.57 -29.79
CA PRO A 47 -21.50 5.83 -29.13
C PRO A 47 -20.97 4.53 -28.54
N ALA A 48 -21.52 4.10 -27.40
CA ALA A 48 -21.10 2.86 -26.73
C ALA A 48 -21.29 1.57 -27.57
N ALA A 49 -22.11 1.62 -28.63
CA ALA A 49 -22.22 0.53 -29.60
C ALA A 49 -20.97 0.36 -30.48
N GLU A 50 -20.18 1.42 -30.61
CA GLU A 50 -18.88 1.46 -31.30
C GLU A 50 -17.74 1.45 -30.27
N ALA A 51 -18.01 0.96 -29.05
CA ALA A 51 -17.00 0.86 -28.01
C ALA A 51 -15.84 0.00 -28.52
N ASP A 52 -14.66 0.61 -28.55
CA ASP A 52 -13.42 -0.08 -28.82
C ASP A 52 -13.15 -1.13 -27.72
N ASP A 53 -12.26 -2.07 -28.02
CA ASP A 53 -11.85 -3.10 -27.06
C ASP A 53 -11.38 -2.45 -25.74
N PRO A 54 -11.80 -2.97 -24.55
CA PRO A 54 -11.43 -2.40 -23.27
C PRO A 54 -9.92 -2.19 -23.08
N VAL A 55 -9.08 -3.09 -23.62
CA VAL A 55 -7.62 -2.96 -23.52
C VAL A 55 -7.12 -1.80 -24.38
N ALA A 56 -7.69 -1.61 -25.56
CA ALA A 56 -7.39 -0.45 -26.41
C ALA A 56 -7.79 0.86 -25.74
N LEU A 57 -8.96 0.91 -25.09
CA LEU A 57 -9.43 2.07 -24.33
C LEU A 57 -8.51 2.39 -23.13
N LEU A 58 -8.01 1.38 -22.42
CA LEU A 58 -7.03 1.58 -21.35
C LEU A 58 -5.74 2.21 -21.86
N ALA A 59 -5.20 1.70 -22.97
CA ALA A 59 -4.01 2.26 -23.60
C ALA A 59 -4.23 3.70 -24.06
N GLU A 60 -5.41 3.98 -24.61
CA GLU A 60 -5.80 5.32 -25.05
C GLU A 60 -5.87 6.31 -23.88
N ILE A 61 -6.48 5.92 -22.76
CA ILE A 61 -6.55 6.74 -21.55
C ILE A 61 -5.15 7.09 -21.06
N ARG A 62 -4.25 6.11 -20.95
CA ARG A 62 -2.86 6.38 -20.50
C ARG A 62 -2.14 7.36 -21.40
N ALA A 63 -2.28 7.18 -22.72
CA ALA A 63 -1.58 8.01 -23.70
C ALA A 63 -2.09 9.45 -23.77
N ASN A 64 -3.37 9.72 -23.43
CA ASN A 64 -4.00 11.02 -23.70
C ASN A 64 -4.50 11.74 -22.44
N CYS A 65 -4.64 11.04 -21.30
CA CYS A 65 -5.21 11.61 -20.08
C CYS A 65 -4.19 11.86 -18.96
N ALA A 66 -2.96 11.32 -19.05
CA ALA A 66 -1.97 11.43 -17.98
C ALA A 66 -1.57 12.89 -17.68
N ASP A 67 -1.48 13.71 -18.74
CA ASP A 67 -1.08 15.12 -18.64
C ASP A 67 -2.27 16.08 -18.43
N ASP A 68 -3.50 15.58 -18.39
CA ASP A 68 -4.68 16.42 -18.17
C ASP A 68 -4.85 16.73 -16.67
N PRO A 69 -4.62 17.98 -16.22
CA PRO A 69 -4.71 18.35 -14.81
C PRO A 69 -6.13 18.23 -14.25
N ASP A 70 -7.15 18.20 -15.12
CA ASP A 70 -8.55 18.07 -14.76
C ASP A 70 -9.05 16.63 -14.83
N TYR A 71 -8.19 15.67 -15.20
CA TYR A 71 -8.55 14.26 -15.30
C TYR A 71 -8.90 13.65 -13.95
N ILE A 72 -8.20 14.02 -12.88
CA ILE A 72 -8.54 13.67 -11.50
C ILE A 72 -8.81 14.96 -10.74
N ARG A 73 -9.94 15.02 -10.04
CA ARG A 73 -10.36 16.21 -9.29
C ARG A 73 -10.68 15.85 -7.85
N GLN A 74 -10.34 16.75 -6.94
CA GLN A 74 -10.62 16.60 -5.50
C GLN A 74 -12.12 16.53 -5.16
N SER A 75 -12.99 16.95 -6.08
CA SER A 75 -14.45 16.85 -5.92
C SER A 75 -15.00 15.45 -6.22
N MET A 76 -14.21 14.56 -6.80
CA MET A 76 -14.60 13.20 -7.15
C MET A 76 -14.76 12.31 -5.91
N PRO A 77 -15.62 11.27 -5.96
CA PRO A 77 -15.65 10.23 -4.93
C PRO A 77 -14.30 9.53 -4.77
N LEU A 78 -13.97 9.07 -3.56
CA LEU A 78 -12.68 8.42 -3.28
C LEU A 78 -12.39 7.24 -4.23
N GLN A 79 -13.36 6.35 -4.44
CA GLN A 79 -13.19 5.21 -5.35
C GLN A 79 -12.98 5.65 -6.80
N GLU A 80 -13.57 6.76 -7.23
CA GLU A 80 -13.36 7.31 -8.58
C GLU A 80 -11.95 7.87 -8.74
N ILE A 81 -11.41 8.52 -7.70
CA ILE A 81 -10.01 8.99 -7.68
C ILE A 81 -9.09 7.78 -7.81
N VAL A 82 -9.25 6.76 -6.95
CA VAL A 82 -8.44 5.52 -7.00
C VAL A 82 -8.54 4.85 -8.36
N PHE A 83 -9.75 4.74 -8.91
CA PHE A 83 -9.96 4.16 -10.23
C PHE A 83 -9.14 4.89 -11.29
N ARG A 84 -9.28 6.21 -11.41
CA ARG A 84 -8.54 7.00 -12.40
C ARG A 84 -7.04 6.97 -12.18
N THR A 85 -6.57 6.95 -10.93
CA THR A 85 -5.15 6.78 -10.61
C THR A 85 -4.63 5.45 -11.14
N LEU A 86 -5.34 4.35 -10.90
CA LEU A 86 -4.97 3.03 -11.43
C LEU A 86 -5.04 2.94 -12.96
N LEU A 87 -5.98 3.66 -13.60
CA LEU A 87 -6.04 3.72 -15.06
C LEU A 87 -4.80 4.40 -15.67
N LEU A 88 -4.19 5.34 -14.95
CA LEU A 88 -2.98 6.04 -15.39
C LEU A 88 -1.68 5.33 -15.03
N ALA A 89 -1.69 4.35 -14.13
CA ALA A 89 -0.51 3.60 -13.75
C ALA A 89 0.08 2.83 -14.95
N ASP A 90 1.40 2.92 -15.13
CA ASP A 90 2.14 2.34 -16.26
C ASP A 90 2.09 0.81 -16.26
N ASP A 91 2.27 0.20 -15.08
CA ASP A 91 2.23 -1.24 -14.80
C ASP A 91 0.79 -1.75 -14.50
N GLN A 92 -0.18 -0.84 -14.47
CA GLN A 92 -1.59 -1.09 -14.16
C GLN A 92 -1.86 -1.59 -12.72
N THR A 93 -0.85 -1.50 -11.85
CA THR A 93 -0.89 -1.90 -10.46
C THR A 93 -0.35 -0.78 -9.59
N LEU A 94 -0.88 -0.61 -8.39
CA LEU A 94 -0.24 0.25 -7.39
C LEU A 94 -0.35 -0.43 -6.03
N THR A 95 0.68 -0.26 -5.21
CA THR A 95 0.61 -0.72 -3.83
C THR A 95 -0.47 0.05 -3.08
N LEU A 96 -1.07 -0.59 -2.08
CA LEU A 96 -2.05 0.05 -1.21
C LEU A 96 -1.48 1.30 -0.52
N ARG A 97 -0.17 1.31 -0.23
CA ARG A 97 0.51 2.44 0.37
C ARG A 97 0.67 3.60 -0.60
N GLU A 98 1.01 3.34 -1.87
CA GLU A 98 1.06 4.37 -2.91
C GLU A 98 -0.33 4.97 -3.16
N LEU A 99 -1.37 4.14 -3.24
CA LEU A 99 -2.74 4.63 -3.37
C LEU A 99 -3.16 5.48 -2.18
N HIS A 100 -2.79 5.07 -0.97
CA HIS A 100 -3.05 5.84 0.24
C HIS A 100 -2.35 7.20 0.20
N TYR A 101 -1.07 7.22 -0.17
CA TYR A 101 -0.27 8.44 -0.32
C TYR A 101 -0.84 9.38 -1.37
N GLU A 102 -1.18 8.88 -2.57
CA GLU A 102 -1.83 9.69 -3.61
C GLU A 102 -3.10 10.36 -3.07
N LEU A 103 -3.93 9.62 -2.34
CA LEU A 103 -5.17 10.15 -1.77
C LEU A 103 -4.92 11.21 -0.68
N THR A 104 -4.04 10.95 0.29
CA THR A 104 -3.89 11.83 1.46
C THR A 104 -2.97 13.01 1.23
N GLU A 105 -2.03 12.91 0.30
CA GLU A 105 -1.06 13.99 0.03
C GLU A 105 -1.42 14.78 -1.23
N ARG A 106 -1.78 14.10 -2.32
CA ARG A 106 -1.97 14.77 -3.61
C ARG A 106 -3.41 15.25 -3.81
N TRP A 107 -4.38 14.44 -3.40
CA TRP A 107 -5.80 14.71 -3.65
C TRP A 107 -6.57 15.24 -2.44
N SER A 108 -5.94 15.23 -1.26
CA SER A 108 -6.46 15.88 -0.06
C SER A 108 -6.27 17.39 -0.15
N SER A 109 -7.18 18.16 0.46
CA SER A 109 -7.01 19.60 0.63
C SER A 109 -7.54 20.06 1.99
N PRO A 110 -7.12 21.25 2.48
CA PRO A 110 -7.63 21.77 3.76
C PRO A 110 -9.16 21.90 3.81
N ILE A 111 -9.80 22.13 2.67
CA ILE A 111 -11.25 22.30 2.55
C ILE A 111 -11.96 20.94 2.40
N ARG A 112 -11.27 19.92 1.89
CA ARG A 112 -11.75 18.54 1.75
C ARG A 112 -10.65 17.56 2.13
N PRO A 113 -10.43 17.35 3.44
CA PRO A 113 -9.42 16.41 3.89
C PRO A 113 -9.86 14.98 3.58
N ILE A 114 -8.94 14.17 3.06
CA ILE A 114 -9.15 12.73 2.89
C ILE A 114 -8.50 12.03 4.08
N THR A 115 -9.31 11.65 5.07
CA THR A 115 -8.86 10.98 6.30
C THR A 115 -9.22 9.51 6.28
N VAL A 116 -8.56 8.74 5.39
CA VAL A 116 -8.69 7.29 5.33
C VAL A 116 -7.42 6.64 5.88
N THR A 117 -7.53 5.55 6.64
CA THR A 117 -6.36 4.75 7.03
C THR A 117 -6.02 3.76 5.93
N VAL A 118 -4.78 3.25 5.88
CA VAL A 118 -4.36 2.22 4.91
C VAL A 118 -5.30 1.00 4.95
N SER A 119 -5.62 0.50 6.14
CA SER A 119 -6.56 -0.62 6.31
C SER A 119 -8.01 -0.26 5.98
N GLY A 120 -8.41 0.99 6.19
CA GLY A 120 -9.71 1.50 5.78
C GLY A 120 -9.84 1.56 4.26
N LEU A 121 -8.78 1.99 3.58
CA LEU A 121 -8.71 2.02 2.12
C LEU A 121 -8.83 0.61 1.55
N ALA A 122 -8.07 -0.36 2.07
CA ALA A 122 -8.19 -1.76 1.64
C ALA A 122 -9.63 -2.26 1.72
N ARG A 123 -10.30 -2.07 2.87
CA ARG A 123 -11.70 -2.46 3.05
C ARG A 123 -12.64 -1.80 2.03
N ILE A 124 -12.42 -0.53 1.70
CA ILE A 124 -13.22 0.18 0.71
C ILE A 124 -13.03 -0.42 -0.68
N LEU A 125 -11.78 -0.75 -1.05
CA LEU A 125 -11.46 -1.35 -2.35
C LEU A 125 -11.97 -2.79 -2.44
N ASP A 126 -11.80 -3.60 -1.39
CA ASP A 126 -12.30 -4.98 -1.31
C ASP A 126 -13.84 -5.06 -1.38
N SER A 127 -14.52 -4.03 -0.89
CA SER A 127 -15.99 -3.93 -0.91
C SER A 127 -16.55 -3.39 -2.23
N ASP A 128 -15.69 -3.10 -3.22
CA ASP A 128 -16.12 -2.55 -4.50
C ASP A 128 -17.01 -3.53 -5.29
N VAL A 129 -18.05 -2.94 -5.88
CA VAL A 129 -19.03 -3.65 -6.73
C VAL A 129 -19.23 -2.93 -8.07
N PHE A 130 -18.38 -1.96 -8.38
CA PHE A 130 -18.56 -1.07 -9.53
C PHE A 130 -17.32 -0.94 -10.40
N TYR A 131 -16.16 -0.67 -9.82
CA TYR A 131 -14.93 -0.35 -10.54
C TYR A 131 -14.09 -1.58 -10.91
N GLY A 132 -14.37 -2.73 -10.31
CA GLY A 132 -13.64 -3.97 -10.54
C GLY A 132 -12.26 -3.96 -9.91
N PHE A 133 -12.12 -3.39 -8.72
CA PHE A 133 -10.86 -3.47 -7.98
C PHE A 133 -10.55 -4.92 -7.61
N GLU A 134 -9.30 -5.30 -7.86
CA GLU A 134 -8.76 -6.60 -7.53
C GLU A 134 -7.43 -6.43 -6.80
N SER A 135 -7.32 -7.06 -5.63
CA SER A 135 -6.06 -7.12 -4.91
C SER A 135 -5.15 -8.19 -5.52
N VAL A 136 -3.91 -7.83 -5.82
CA VAL A 136 -2.85 -8.76 -6.20
C VAL A 136 -1.96 -8.94 -4.98
N ALA A 137 -1.98 -10.12 -4.40
CA ALA A 137 -0.98 -10.48 -3.40
C ALA A 137 0.31 -10.82 -4.14
N LEU A 138 1.42 -10.16 -3.79
CA LEU A 138 2.73 -10.63 -4.20
C LEU A 138 2.84 -12.11 -3.78
N PRO A 139 3.30 -13.01 -4.66
CA PRO A 139 3.57 -14.38 -4.26
C PRO A 139 4.53 -14.30 -3.06
N GLU A 140 4.16 -14.97 -1.95
CA GLU A 140 5.08 -15.07 -0.81
C GLU A 140 6.44 -15.50 -1.35
N PRO A 141 7.55 -14.87 -0.90
CA PRO A 141 8.87 -15.27 -1.37
C PRO A 141 8.95 -16.78 -1.18
N GLU A 142 9.14 -17.53 -2.26
CA GLU A 142 9.40 -18.96 -2.15
C GLU A 142 10.53 -19.07 -1.13
N VAL A 143 10.22 -19.69 0.02
CA VAL A 143 11.25 -20.06 0.97
C VAL A 143 12.07 -21.09 0.22
N VAL A 144 13.10 -20.62 -0.48
CA VAL A 144 14.15 -21.47 -1.01
C VAL A 144 14.78 -22.03 0.25
N GLU A 145 14.30 -23.20 0.68
CA GLU A 145 14.95 -23.96 1.75
C GLU A 145 16.43 -24.02 1.34
N PRO A 146 17.34 -23.47 2.16
CA PRO A 146 18.75 -23.56 1.85
C PRO A 146 19.04 -25.04 1.73
N ASP A 147 19.44 -25.46 0.52
CA ASP A 147 19.76 -26.83 0.17
C ASP A 147 20.64 -27.38 1.30
N ALA A 148 20.01 -28.19 2.17
CA ALA A 148 20.63 -28.58 3.41
C ALA A 148 21.91 -29.31 3.03
N PRO A 149 23.11 -28.86 3.47
CA PRO A 149 24.30 -29.64 3.22
C PRO A 149 24.06 -31.01 3.85
N MET A 150 23.93 -32.04 3.00
CA MET A 150 23.85 -33.42 3.43
C MET A 150 24.97 -33.68 4.42
N LEU A 151 24.57 -33.89 5.68
CA LEU A 151 25.38 -34.49 6.71
C LEU A 151 25.90 -35.85 6.20
N LEU A 152 27.16 -35.88 5.80
CA LEU A 152 27.96 -37.10 5.76
C LEU A 152 29.14 -36.95 6.73
N ALA A 153 28.86 -37.37 7.95
CA ALA A 153 29.71 -38.06 8.92
C ALA A 153 31.25 -37.87 8.88
N GLY A 154 31.78 -37.48 10.05
CA GLY A 154 32.90 -38.19 10.68
C GLY A 154 34.20 -37.41 10.85
N GLY A 155 34.50 -37.04 12.11
CA GLY A 155 35.80 -36.49 12.51
C GLY A 155 35.79 -35.93 13.93
N ASP A 156 35.84 -36.83 14.91
CA ASP A 156 36.25 -36.65 16.32
C ASP A 156 37.29 -35.52 16.50
N GLU A 157 37.10 -34.59 17.47
CA GLU A 157 38.14 -33.76 18.17
C GLU A 157 37.62 -32.41 18.76
N SER A 158 36.32 -32.22 19.01
CA SER A 158 35.78 -30.92 19.50
C SER A 158 35.13 -30.92 20.90
N ASP A 159 35.14 -32.04 21.63
CA ASP A 159 34.53 -32.11 22.98
C ASP A 159 35.41 -31.56 24.10
N ASP A 160 36.74 -31.52 23.96
CA ASP A 160 37.63 -31.03 25.03
C ASP A 160 37.69 -29.49 25.12
N LEU A 161 37.46 -28.77 24.01
CA LEU A 161 37.60 -27.31 23.98
C LEU A 161 36.38 -26.57 24.58
N MET A 162 35.19 -27.18 24.51
CA MET A 162 33.96 -26.55 25.00
C MET A 162 33.86 -26.59 26.53
N ARG A 163 34.54 -27.53 27.18
CA ARG A 163 34.57 -27.65 28.65
C ARG A 163 35.43 -26.57 29.30
N ASP A 164 36.53 -26.18 28.67
CA ASP A 164 37.42 -25.13 29.18
C ASP A 164 36.80 -23.73 29.01
N ILE A 165 36.01 -23.51 27.95
CA ILE A 165 35.34 -22.21 27.71
C ILE A 165 34.18 -21.99 28.70
N MET A 166 33.42 -23.04 29.03
CA MET A 166 32.30 -22.92 29.99
C MET A 166 32.77 -22.68 31.44
N SER A 167 34.02 -23.00 31.79
CA SER A 167 34.56 -22.75 33.13
C SER A 167 35.03 -21.31 33.36
N ALA A 168 35.16 -20.50 32.30
CA ALA A 168 35.71 -19.14 32.38
C ALA A 168 34.63 -18.03 32.37
N LEU A 169 33.34 -18.39 32.37
CA LEU A 169 32.22 -17.45 32.26
C LEU A 169 31.33 -17.41 33.51
N GLU A 170 31.77 -17.99 34.65
CA GLU A 170 31.06 -17.94 35.94
C GLU A 170 31.60 -16.87 36.93
N GLU A 171 32.45 -15.96 36.50
CA GLU A 171 32.91 -14.83 37.33
C GLU A 171 32.65 -13.52 36.57
N ASP A 172 31.49 -12.89 36.82
CA ASP A 172 31.23 -11.43 36.77
C ASP A 172 29.69 -11.20 36.73
N GLU A 173 29.00 -11.60 37.81
CA GLU A 173 27.72 -11.00 38.18
C GLU A 173 28.04 -9.87 39.15
N ASP A 174 28.11 -8.63 38.68
CA ASP A 174 28.04 -7.46 39.57
C ASP A 174 27.37 -6.27 38.85
N ASP A 175 26.29 -5.83 39.49
CA ASP A 175 25.87 -4.44 39.65
C ASP A 175 25.30 -3.68 38.44
N TYR A 176 23.99 -3.84 38.20
CA TYR A 176 23.19 -2.79 37.58
C TYR A 176 22.47 -2.01 38.68
N ASP A 177 23.10 -0.91 39.11
CA ASP A 177 22.49 0.15 39.90
C ASP A 177 21.32 0.78 39.11
N GLU A 178 20.12 0.69 39.65
CA GLU A 178 18.97 1.52 39.25
C GLU A 178 19.12 2.90 39.92
N GLU A 179 19.60 3.91 39.19
CA GLU A 179 19.46 5.30 39.63
C GLU A 179 18.31 6.00 38.88
N ASP A 180 17.44 6.55 39.71
CA ASP A 180 16.24 7.34 39.47
C ASP A 180 16.38 8.39 38.35
N GLU A 181 15.47 8.35 37.37
CA GLU A 181 15.24 9.48 36.46
C GLU A 181 14.21 10.44 37.11
N ASP A 182 14.73 11.58 37.57
CA ASP A 182 13.96 12.79 37.90
C ASP A 182 13.04 13.19 36.73
N ASP A 183 11.73 13.28 37.00
CA ASP A 183 10.70 13.82 36.11
C ASP A 183 10.75 15.37 36.16
N PRO A 184 11.09 16.08 35.06
CA PRO A 184 11.23 17.53 35.07
C PRO A 184 10.01 18.28 34.50
N TYR A 185 8.80 17.71 34.51
CA TYR A 185 7.60 18.46 34.13
C TYR A 185 6.99 19.19 35.33
N GLU A 186 7.66 20.27 35.76
CA GLU A 186 6.99 21.32 36.53
C GLU A 186 5.99 22.06 35.63
N ASP A 187 4.78 22.22 36.19
CA ASP A 187 3.71 23.10 35.76
C ASP A 187 4.22 24.50 35.43
N ASP A 188 3.83 25.03 34.27
CA ASP A 188 3.66 26.47 34.08
C ASP A 188 2.25 26.71 33.51
N GLU A 189 1.30 26.90 34.43
CA GLU A 189 0.05 27.61 34.16
C GLU A 189 0.37 29.10 34.06
N ASP A 190 0.48 29.63 32.84
CA ASP A 190 0.39 31.07 32.61
C ASP A 190 -0.99 31.41 32.04
N GLU A 191 -1.89 31.76 32.96
CA GLU A 191 -2.99 32.68 32.73
C GLU A 191 -2.39 34.05 32.34
N GLU A 192 -2.64 34.53 31.13
CA GLU A 192 -2.65 35.98 30.89
C GLU A 192 -3.94 36.38 30.16
N ASP A 193 -4.79 37.04 30.95
CA ASP A 193 -5.79 38.00 30.52
C ASP A 193 -5.14 39.07 29.62
N ASP A 194 -5.83 39.48 28.55
CA ASP A 194 -5.76 40.87 28.10
C ASP A 194 -7.03 41.27 27.34
N ASP A 195 -7.44 42.51 27.65
CA ASP A 195 -8.68 43.28 27.40
C ASP A 195 -9.36 43.21 26.01
#